data_AF-A0A355F8U1-F1
#
_entry.id   AF-A0A355F8U1-F1
#
_cell.length_a   1.000
_cell.length_b   1.000
_cell.length_c   1.000
_cell.angle_alpha   90.00
_cell.angle_beta   90.00
_cell.angle_gamma   90.00
#
_symmetry.space_group_name_H-M   'P 1'
#
loop_
_entity.id
_entity.type
_entity.pdbx_description
1 polymer ?
#
loop_
_entity_poly.entity_id
_entity_poly.type
_entity_poly.pdbx_seq_one_letter_code
_entity_poly.pdbx_strand_id
1 'polypeptide(L)' 'MPAPLPGALALAVAALVLALPCAAADVFVDRAGDWGLVFSYWNGAGGSFYYPEIIGGGAALFDADGDGDLDV' A
#
# COMPACT_ATOMS: atom_id res chain seq x y z
N MET A 1 40.34 -14.30 -32.86
CA MET A 1 39.21 -14.19 -31.90
C MET A 1 38.23 -13.17 -32.48
N PRO A 2 37.07 -13.59 -33.03
CA PRO A 2 36.10 -12.63 -33.56
C PRO A 2 35.55 -11.78 -32.41
N ALA A 3 35.63 -10.45 -32.54
CA ALA A 3 35.01 -9.53 -31.60
C ALA A 3 33.48 -9.78 -31.60
N PRO A 4 32.81 -9.76 -30.43
CA PRO A 4 31.37 -9.94 -30.37
C PRO A 4 30.69 -8.84 -31.20
N LEU A 5 29.74 -9.24 -32.05
CA LEU A 5 28.94 -8.31 -32.86
C LEU A 5 28.31 -7.25 -31.93
N PRO A 6 28.29 -5.96 -32.30
CA PRO A 6 27.85 -4.87 -31.42
C PRO A 6 26.44 -5.06 -30.84
N GLY A 7 25.57 -5.82 -31.53
CA GLY A 7 24.24 -6.16 -31.04
C GLY A 7 24.23 -7.14 -29.86
N ALA A 8 25.19 -8.05 -29.75
CA ALA A 8 25.26 -9.00 -28.63
C ALA A 8 25.63 -8.30 -27.31
N LEU A 9 26.50 -7.29 -27.39
CA LEU A 9 26.86 -6.47 -26.24
C LEU A 9 25.67 -5.62 -25.78
N ALA A 10 24.94 -5.01 -26.72
CA ALA A 10 23.74 -4.22 -26.42
C ALA A 10 22.63 -5.08 -25.77
N LEU A 11 22.42 -6.30 -26.27
CA LEU A 11 21.42 -7.22 -25.71
C LEU A 11 21.80 -7.71 -24.31
N ALA A 12 23.09 -7.99 -24.08
CA ALA A 12 23.60 -8.38 -22.78
C ALA A 12 23.47 -7.25 -21.73
N VAL A 13 23.71 -6.01 -22.13
CA VAL A 13 23.53 -4.83 -21.26
C VAL A 13 22.04 -4.62 -20.94
N ALA A 14 21.16 -4.73 -21.92
CA ALA A 14 19.71 -4.62 -21.69
C ALA A 14 19.19 -5.70 -20.74
N ALA A 15 19.61 -6.96 -20.94
CA ALA A 15 19.24 -8.07 -20.05
C ALA A 15 19.77 -7.86 -18.62
N LEU A 16 20.99 -7.33 -18.47
CA LEU A 16 21.56 -7.01 -17.16
C LEU A 16 20.76 -5.91 -16.44
N VAL A 17 20.34 -4.86 -17.15
CA VAL A 17 19.53 -3.77 -16.59
C VAL A 17 18.13 -4.26 -16.18
N LEU A 18 17.50 -5.13 -16.98
CA LEU A 18 16.19 -5.71 -16.66
C LEU A 18 16.23 -6.70 -15.49
N ALA A 19 17.39 -7.31 -15.22
CA ALA A 19 17.59 -8.24 -14.11
C ALA A 19 17.90 -7.53 -12.78
N LEU A 20 18.04 -6.20 -12.76
CA LEU A 20 18.28 -5.46 -11.53
C LEU A 20 17.03 -5.52 -10.63
N PRO A 21 17.16 -5.98 -9.37
CA PRO A 21 16.06 -5.94 -8.44
C PRO A 21 15.69 -4.48 -8.15
N CYS A 22 14.46 -4.10 -8.44
CA CYS A 22 13.90 -2.84 -7.96
C CYS A 22 13.54 -3.04 -6.48
N ALA A 23 14.55 -2.95 -5.61
CA ALA A 23 14.34 -2.95 -4.18
C ALA A 23 13.68 -1.62 -3.80
N ALA A 24 12.35 -1.59 -3.80
CA ALA A 24 11.60 -0.50 -3.20
C ALA A 24 11.86 -0.56 -1.69
N ALA A 25 12.53 0.46 -1.16
CA ALA A 25 12.62 0.63 0.28
C ALA A 25 11.23 0.92 0.83
N ASP A 26 10.93 0.41 2.01
CA ASP A 26 9.72 0.79 2.73
C ASP A 26 9.70 2.30 2.93
N VAL A 27 8.60 2.95 2.55
CA VAL A 27 8.43 4.41 2.70
C VAL A 27 8.44 4.80 4.19
N PHE A 28 7.99 3.87 5.04
CA PHE A 28 8.00 4.02 6.50
C PHE A 28 8.52 2.75 7.16
N VAL A 29 9.33 2.92 8.20
CA VAL A 29 9.86 1.82 9.01
C VAL A 29 9.34 1.97 10.43
N ASP A 30 8.67 0.94 10.94
CA ASP A 30 8.24 0.90 12.33
C ASP A 30 9.44 0.66 13.25
N ARG A 31 9.65 1.60 14.19
CA ARG A 31 10.71 1.56 15.22
C ARG A 31 10.15 1.50 16.63
N ALA A 32 8.82 1.37 16.78
CA ALA A 32 8.17 1.38 18.08
C ALA A 32 8.74 0.29 19.01
N GLY A 33 8.93 -0.93 18.48
CA GLY A 33 9.54 -2.04 19.22
C GLY A 33 10.98 -1.77 19.67
N ASP A 34 11.81 -1.17 18.81
CA ASP A 34 13.21 -0.82 19.13
C ASP A 34 13.31 0.16 20.31
N TRP A 35 12.29 1.01 20.47
CA TRP A 35 12.22 2.01 21.53
C TRP A 35 11.40 1.53 22.74
N GLY A 36 10.98 0.27 22.75
CA GLY A 36 10.17 -0.32 23.81
C GLY A 36 8.74 0.24 23.89
N LEU A 37 8.26 0.90 22.83
CA LEU A 37 6.91 1.43 22.74
C LEU A 37 5.94 0.30 22.40
N VAL A 38 5.34 -0.28 23.44
CA VAL A 38 4.30 -1.31 23.31
C VAL A 38 2.94 -0.68 23.56
N PHE A 39 2.16 -0.50 22.49
CA PHE A 39 0.82 0.03 22.58
C PHE A 39 -0.19 -1.11 22.73
N SER A 40 -0.86 -1.18 23.88
CA SER A 40 -2.02 -2.05 24.07
C SER A 40 -3.29 -1.21 24.04
N TYR A 41 -4.12 -1.39 23.01
CA TYR A 41 -5.45 -0.81 22.98
C TYR A 41 -6.45 -1.78 23.62
N TRP A 42 -7.16 -1.30 24.64
CA TRP A 42 -8.31 -1.97 25.21
C TRP A 42 -9.52 -1.04 25.03
N ASN A 43 -10.51 -1.49 24.27
CA ASN A 43 -11.70 -0.70 23.98
C ASN A 43 -12.64 -0.51 25.20
N GLY A 44 -12.35 -1.17 26.33
CA GLY A 44 -13.15 -1.07 27.54
C GLY A 44 -14.46 -1.84 27.50
N ALA A 45 -14.70 -2.67 26.47
CA ALA A 45 -15.98 -3.36 26.31
C ALA A 45 -16.18 -4.43 27.40
N GLY A 46 -17.20 -4.26 28.24
CA GLY A 46 -17.59 -5.19 29.30
C GLY A 46 -18.53 -6.32 28.84
N GLY A 47 -18.74 -6.51 27.54
CA GLY A 47 -19.62 -7.54 26.97
C GLY A 47 -21.12 -7.21 26.98
N SER A 48 -21.52 -6.12 27.63
CA SER A 48 -22.91 -5.67 27.62
C SER A 48 -23.16 -4.60 26.57
N PHE A 49 -23.87 -4.99 25.51
CA PHE A 49 -24.31 -4.12 24.44
C PHE A 49 -25.61 -3.41 24.85
N TYR A 50 -25.50 -2.32 25.62
CA TYR A 50 -26.67 -1.57 26.12
C TYR A 50 -27.20 -0.50 25.14
N TYR A 51 -26.44 -0.23 24.08
CA TYR A 51 -26.87 0.58 22.95
C TYR A 51 -26.91 -0.33 21.72
N PRO A 52 -27.92 -0.24 20.84
CA PRO A 52 -27.62 -0.55 19.46
C PRO A 52 -26.46 0.36 19.09
N GLU A 53 -25.30 -0.22 18.78
CA GLU A 53 -24.24 0.49 18.06
C GLU A 53 -24.90 1.41 17.04
N ILE A 54 -24.37 2.62 16.87
CA ILE A 54 -24.92 3.60 15.94
C ILE A 54 -24.97 2.96 14.55
N ILE A 55 -26.07 2.29 14.21
CA ILE A 55 -26.42 1.90 12.85
C ILE A 55 -27.07 3.14 12.26
N GLY A 56 -26.25 4.16 12.09
CA GLY A 56 -26.63 5.49 11.67
C GLY A 56 -25.44 6.12 11.00
N GLY A 57 -25.06 5.61 9.83
CA GLY A 57 -23.91 6.15 9.12
C GLY A 57 -23.52 5.35 7.89
N GLY A 58 -24.43 5.21 6.94
CA GLY A 58 -24.09 4.84 5.56
C GLY A 58 -24.90 5.73 4.63
N ALA A 59 -24.25 6.66 3.95
CA ALA A 59 -24.84 7.36 2.81
C ALA A 59 -24.37 6.62 1.55
N ALA A 60 -25.32 6.23 0.70
CA ALA A 60 -24.99 5.82 -0.66
C ALA A 60 -24.90 7.10 -1.51
N LEU A 61 -23.69 7.46 -1.93
CA LEU A 61 -23.45 8.57 -2.84
C LEU A 61 -23.37 8.01 -4.26
N PHE A 62 -24.05 8.66 -5.21
CA PHE A 62 -24.12 8.23 -6.61
C PHE A 62 -23.97 9.46 -7.50
N ASP A 63 -23.04 9.39 -8.44
CA ASP A 63 -22.82 10.40 -9.48
C ASP A 63 -23.97 10.35 -10.49
N ALA A 64 -24.91 11.29 -10.38
CA ALA A 64 -26.15 11.31 -11.15
C ALA A 64 -25.96 11.87 -12.56
N ASP A 65 -24.97 12.75 -12.77
CA ASP A 65 -24.77 13.43 -14.04
C ASP A 65 -23.48 13.02 -14.79
N GLY A 66 -22.60 12.26 -14.15
CA GLY A 66 -21.44 11.62 -14.75
C GLY A 66 -20.22 12.52 -14.84
N ASP A 67 -20.16 13.60 -14.05
CA ASP A 67 -19.05 14.55 -14.10
C ASP A 67 -17.84 14.13 -13.25
N GLY A 68 -18.02 13.07 -12.46
CA GLY A 68 -16.96 12.43 -11.69
C GLY A 68 -16.81 12.93 -10.25
N ASP A 69 -17.67 13.84 -9.78
CA ASP A 69 -17.89 14.03 -8.35
C ASP A 69 -19.05 13.16 -7.83
N LEU A 70 -19.15 13.02 -6.51
CA LEU A 70 -20.19 12.20 -5.88
C LEU A 70 -21.27 13.11 -5.29
N ASP A 71 -22.49 13.00 -5.82
CA ASP A 71 -23.62 13.79 -5.35
C ASP A 71 -24.13 13.36 -3.95
N VAL A 72 -24.67 14.33 -3.21
CA VAL A 72 -25.31 14.18 -1.88
C VAL A 72 -26.82 14.37 -1.91
#